data_AF-A0A9P0I0E7-F1
#
_entry.id   AF-A0A9P0I0E7-F1
#
_cell.length_a   1.000
_cell.length_b   1.000
_cell.length_c   1.000
_cell.angle_alpha   90.00
_cell.angle_beta   90.00
_cell.angle_gamma   90.00
#
_symmetry.space_group_name_H-M   'P 1'
#
loop_
_entity.id
_entity.type
_entity.pdbx_description
1 polymer ?
#
loop_
_entity_poly.entity_id
_entity_poly.type
_entity_poly.pdbx_seq_one_letter_code
_entity_poly.pdbx_strand_id
1 'polypeptide(L)'
;MRFGHNGKSCVLQTLCQLGAEPLHSDDEEDLLHEMATFVLNPKNDGIHHLTESDDTYPYIKAYTDGENQVDCSKLYHGCSLSFIDVFTKLHDQA
;
A
#
# COMPACT_ATOMS: atom_id res chain seq x y z
N MET A 1 -1.05 -8.89 16.71
CA MET A 1 -1.18 -9.55 15.40
C MET A 1 0.19 -10.05 14.98
N ARG A 2 0.38 -11.35 14.76
CA ARG A 2 1.64 -11.91 14.24
C ARG A 2 1.53 -12.03 12.73
N PHE A 3 2.01 -11.02 12.01
CA PHE A 3 2.24 -11.16 10.58
C PHE A 3 3.54 -11.94 10.39
N GLY A 4 3.47 -13.26 10.46
CA GLY A 4 4.60 -14.13 10.10
C GLY A 4 5.00 -13.92 8.64
N HIS A 5 6.28 -13.67 8.41
CA HIS A 5 7.08 -13.66 7.17
C HIS A 5 6.54 -13.02 5.86
N ASN A 6 5.25 -12.77 5.65
CA ASN A 6 4.69 -12.31 4.35
C ASN A 6 3.82 -11.04 4.43
N GLY A 7 3.41 -10.60 5.63
CA GLY A 7 2.57 -9.40 5.77
C GLY A 7 3.25 -8.11 5.29
N LYS A 8 4.58 -8.02 5.46
CA LYS A 8 5.35 -6.88 4.92
C LYS A 8 5.31 -6.85 3.40
N SER A 9 5.47 -8.01 2.73
CA SER A 9 5.39 -8.09 1.27
C SER A 9 4.02 -7.65 0.74
N CYS A 10 2.94 -8.01 1.43
CA CYS A 10 1.60 -7.51 1.10
C CYS A 10 1.51 -6.00 1.18
N VAL A 11 1.97 -5.39 2.28
CA VAL A 11 1.95 -3.92 2.42
C VAL A 11 2.78 -3.25 1.32
N LEU A 12 3.97 -3.77 1.01
CA LEU A 12 4.81 -3.21 -0.06
C LEU A 12 4.15 -3.33 -1.44
N GLN A 13 3.55 -4.48 -1.75
CA GLN A 13 2.83 -4.67 -3.01
C GLN A 13 1.64 -3.71 -3.13
N THR A 14 0.86 -3.55 -2.05
CA THR A 14 -0.26 -2.60 -2.01
C THR A 14 0.19 -1.17 -2.22
N LEU A 15 1.25 -0.72 -1.53
CA LEU A 15 1.77 0.63 -1.70
C LEU A 15 2.27 0.88 -3.13
N CYS A 16 2.93 -0.10 -3.73
CA CYS A 16 3.31 -0.01 -5.14
C CYS A 16 2.10 0.10 -6.06
N GLN A 17 1.06 -0.71 -5.85
CA GLN A 17 -0.17 -0.64 -6.63
C GLN A 17 -0.86 0.72 -6.48
N LEU A 18 -0.93 1.26 -5.26
CA LEU A 18 -1.49 2.60 -4.98
C LEU A 18 -0.69 3.72 -5.65
N GLY A 19 0.64 3.59 -5.74
CA GLY A 19 1.46 4.56 -6.48
C GLY A 19 1.24 4.50 -7.99
N ALA A 20 0.94 3.31 -8.53
CA ALA A 20 0.69 3.10 -9.96
C ALA A 20 -0.73 3.50 -10.38
N GLU A 21 -1.71 3.18 -9.54
CA GLU A 21 -3.13 3.45 -9.70
C GLU A 21 -3.65 4.05 -8.37
N PRO A 22 -3.64 5.39 -8.24
CA PRO A 22 -4.14 6.06 -7.06
C PRO A 22 -5.59 5.72 -6.78
N LEU A 23 -6.01 5.88 -5.53
CA LEU A 23 -7.43 5.79 -5.21
C LEU A 23 -8.20 6.82 -6.06
N HIS A 24 -9.38 6.44 -6.52
CA HIS A 24 -10.24 7.29 -7.32
C HIS A 24 -11.64 7.30 -6.69
N SER A 25 -12.30 8.46 -6.68
CA SER A 25 -13.72 8.59 -6.36
C SER A 25 -14.43 9.27 -7.53
N ASP A 26 -15.67 8.85 -7.79
CA ASP A 26 -16.56 9.52 -8.76
C ASP A 26 -17.20 10.79 -8.16
N ASP A 27 -17.01 11.01 -6.85
CA ASP A 27 -17.53 12.13 -6.07
C ASP A 27 -16.37 12.92 -5.47
N GLU A 28 -16.34 14.23 -5.71
CA GLU A 28 -15.31 15.14 -5.20
C GLU A 28 -15.41 15.35 -3.68
N GLU A 29 -16.52 14.98 -3.04
CA GLU A 29 -16.73 15.08 -1.58
C GLU A 29 -16.65 13.72 -0.85
N ASP A 30 -16.08 12.68 -1.47
CA ASP A 30 -15.95 11.36 -0.83
C ASP A 30 -14.92 11.36 0.31
N LEU A 31 -15.43 11.48 1.54
CA LEU A 31 -14.63 11.44 2.77
C LEU A 31 -13.86 10.12 2.93
N LEU A 32 -14.40 8.98 2.47
CA LEU A 32 -13.69 7.70 2.56
C LEU A 32 -12.46 7.72 1.65
N HIS A 33 -12.61 8.26 0.45
CA HIS A 33 -11.50 8.47 -0.47
C HIS A 33 -10.45 9.41 0.15
N GLU A 34 -10.85 10.53 0.74
CA GLU A 34 -9.93 11.47 1.41
C GLU A 34 -9.18 10.78 2.56
N MET A 35 -9.90 10.09 3.45
CA MET A 35 -9.31 9.37 4.59
C MET A 35 -8.34 8.28 4.13
N ALA A 36 -8.72 7.48 3.14
CA ALA A 36 -7.88 6.40 2.63
C ALA A 36 -6.62 6.96 1.95
N THR A 37 -6.75 8.02 1.16
CA THR A 37 -5.61 8.72 0.54
C THR A 37 -4.67 9.30 1.59
N PHE A 38 -5.20 9.88 2.67
CA PHE A 38 -4.39 10.43 3.74
C PHE A 38 -3.62 9.34 4.51
N VAL A 39 -4.29 8.23 4.87
CA VAL A 39 -3.69 7.17 5.68
C VAL A 39 -2.74 6.28 4.87
N LEU A 40 -3.03 6.04 3.59
CA LEU A 40 -2.30 5.08 2.76
C LEU A 40 -1.21 5.71 1.87
N ASN A 41 -1.02 7.03 1.93
CA ASN A 41 0.07 7.72 1.24
C ASN A 41 1.29 7.86 2.15
N PRO A 42 2.36 7.07 1.95
CA PRO A 42 3.52 7.09 2.83
C PRO A 42 4.34 8.39 2.69
N LYS A 43 4.12 9.21 1.65
CA LYS A 43 4.85 10.47 1.43
C LYS A 43 4.29 11.66 2.19
N ASN A 44 3.13 11.53 2.85
CA ASN A 44 2.47 12.65 3.55
C ASN A 44 3.33 13.26 4.66
N ASP A 45 4.23 12.48 5.28
CA ASP A 45 5.08 12.95 6.37
C ASP A 45 6.23 13.89 5.94
N GLY A 46 6.38 14.16 4.63
CA GLY A 46 7.37 15.11 4.11
C GLY A 46 8.81 14.69 4.42
N ILE A 47 9.10 13.39 4.35
CA ILE A 47 10.42 12.85 4.74
C ILE A 47 11.49 13.33 3.76
N HIS A 48 12.41 14.16 4.27
CA HIS A 48 13.59 14.63 3.55
C HIS A 48 14.81 13.76 3.89
N HIS A 49 15.72 13.60 2.92
CA HIS A 49 16.97 12.84 3.08
C HIS A 49 16.80 11.34 3.44
N LEU A 50 15.76 10.71 2.88
CA LEU A 50 15.51 9.28 3.03
C LEU A 50 16.70 8.46 2.51
N THR A 51 17.21 7.55 3.33
CA THR A 51 18.31 6.62 3.05
C THR A 51 17.84 5.17 3.11
N GLU A 52 18.57 4.25 2.48
CA GLU A 52 18.25 2.82 2.51
C GLU A 52 18.26 2.21 3.93
N SER A 53 18.94 2.85 4.88
CA SER A 53 18.97 2.44 6.29
C SER A 53 17.72 2.82 7.08
N ASP A 54 16.85 3.69 6.55
CA ASP A 54 15.65 4.11 7.26
C ASP A 54 14.56 3.05 7.19
N ASP A 55 13.88 2.78 8.32
CA ASP A 55 12.81 1.79 8.39
C ASP A 55 11.62 2.12 7.45
N THR A 56 11.42 3.41 7.17
CA THR A 56 10.40 3.93 6.23
C THR A 56 10.79 3.78 4.76
N TYR A 57 12.09 3.63 4.46
CA TYR A 57 12.60 3.53 3.09
C TYR A 57 11.86 2.53 2.20
N PRO A 58 11.68 1.25 2.60
CA PRO A 58 11.03 0.27 1.73
C PRO A 58 9.60 0.65 1.35
N TYR A 59 8.86 1.35 2.21
CA TYR A 59 7.47 1.75 1.96
C TYR A 59 7.39 2.92 0.97
N ILE A 60 8.23 3.95 1.16
CA ILE A 60 8.34 5.07 0.20
C ILE A 60 8.83 4.57 -1.15
N LYS A 61 9.83 3.67 -1.15
CA LYS A 61 10.37 3.07 -2.37
C LYS A 61 9.28 2.31 -3.12
N ALA A 62 8.51 1.45 -2.45
CA ALA A 62 7.45 0.69 -3.10
C ALA A 62 6.42 1.59 -3.77
N TYR A 63 5.95 2.62 -3.07
CA TYR A 63 5.04 3.62 -3.66
C TYR A 63 5.65 4.31 -4.88
N THR A 64 6.93 4.69 -4.80
CA THR A 64 7.65 5.36 -5.90
C THR A 64 7.90 4.42 -7.08
N ASP A 65 8.15 3.13 -6.86
CA ASP A 65 8.23 2.14 -7.94
C ASP A 65 6.88 2.03 -8.67
N GLY A 66 5.77 2.16 -7.95
CA GLY A 66 4.42 2.27 -8.49
C GLY A 66 4.23 3.48 -9.40
N GLU A 67 4.59 4.68 -8.92
CA GLU A 67 4.52 5.91 -9.71
C GLU A 67 5.34 5.80 -11.01
N ASN A 68 6.47 5.08 -10.95
CA ASN A 68 7.32 4.78 -12.10
C ASN A 68 6.79 3.63 -12.99
N GLN A 69 5.56 3.15 -12.74
CA GLN A 69 4.86 2.13 -13.52
C GLN A 69 5.63 0.80 -13.62
N VAL A 70 6.32 0.43 -12.54
CA VAL A 70 7.00 -0.87 -12.44
C VAL A 70 5.95 -1.97 -12.18
N ASP A 71 6.21 -3.20 -12.63
CA ASP A 71 5.34 -4.35 -12.36
C ASP A 71 5.40 -4.76 -10.88
N CYS A 72 4.50 -4.18 -10.08
CA CYS A 72 4.41 -4.39 -8.63
C CYS A 72 4.22 -5.86 -8.24
N SER A 73 3.51 -6.64 -9.07
CA SER A 73 3.23 -8.06 -8.77
C SER A 73 4.47 -8.93 -8.94
N LYS A 74 5.36 -8.58 -9.87
CA LYS A 74 6.66 -9.24 -10.03
C LYS A 74 7.67 -8.77 -8.98
N LEU A 75 7.71 -7.46 -8.72
CA LEU A 75 8.72 -6.87 -7.84
C LEU A 75 8.48 -7.22 -6.37
N TYR A 76 7.23 -7.12 -5.92
CA TYR A 76 6.81 -7.37 -4.53
C TYR A 76 6.05 -8.68 -4.37
N HIS A 77 6.59 -9.75 -4.96
CA HIS A 77 6.03 -11.10 -4.87
C HIS A 77 5.93 -11.60 -3.41
N GLY A 78 4.99 -12.52 -3.16
CA GLY A 78 4.81 -13.15 -1.84
C GLY A 78 3.54 -12.72 -1.08
N CYS A 79 2.71 -11.86 -1.67
CA CYS A 79 1.33 -11.68 -1.22
C CYS A 79 0.36 -12.44 -2.13
N SER A 80 -0.45 -13.33 -1.54
CA SER A 80 -1.54 -14.03 -2.24
C SER A 80 -2.92 -13.46 -1.90
N LEU A 81 -2.97 -12.38 -1.12
CA LEU A 81 -4.19 -11.78 -0.57
C LEU A 81 -4.36 -10.38 -1.15
N SER A 82 -5.60 -9.98 -1.43
CA SER A 82 -5.91 -8.56 -1.61
C SER A 82 -5.75 -7.85 -0.26
N PHE A 83 -5.26 -6.61 -0.27
CA PHE A 83 -5.19 -5.78 0.95
C PHE A 83 -6.57 -5.63 1.61
N ILE A 84 -7.63 -5.54 0.80
CA ILE A 84 -9.01 -5.46 1.29
C ILE A 84 -9.39 -6.75 2.03
N ASP A 85 -9.00 -7.92 1.53
CA ASP A 85 -9.29 -9.22 2.16
C ASP A 85 -8.68 -9.35 3.57
N VAL A 86 -7.65 -8.56 3.88
CA VAL A 86 -7.04 -8.50 5.21
C VAL A 86 -7.98 -7.88 6.24
N PHE A 87 -8.81 -6.91 5.85
CA PHE A 87 -9.70 -6.18 6.76
C PHE A 87 -11.15 -6.62 6.65
N THR A 88 -11.55 -7.23 5.54
CA THR A 88 -12.96 -7.55 5.29
C THR A 88 -13.37 -8.93 5.75
N LYS A 89 -12.42 -9.83 6.10
CA LYS A 89 -12.62 -11.26 6.46
C LYS A 89 -14.09 -11.58 6.69
N LEU A 90 -14.82 -11.80 5.59
CA LEU A 90 -16.24 -12.06 5.63
C LEU A 90 -16.37 -13.34 6.44
N HIS A 91 -17.10 -13.30 7.55
CA HIS A 91 -17.45 -14.53 8.25
C HIS A 91 -18.27 -15.35 7.25
N ASP A 92 -17.67 -16.39 6.68
CA ASP A 92 -18.45 -17.48 6.11
C ASP A 92 -19.25 -18.07 7.27
N GLN A 93 -20.49 -17.61 7.41
CA GLN A 93 -21.50 -18.31 8.17
C GLN A 93 -21.92 -19.51 7.33
N ALA A 94 -21.39 -20.69 7.67
CA ALA A 94 -21.96 -21.98 7.35
C ALA A 94 -22.34 -22.69 8.66
#